data_AF-A0A1Q9BWX9-F1
#
_entry.id   AF-A0A1Q9BWX9-F1
#
_cell.length_a   1.000
_cell.length_b   1.000
_cell.length_c   1.000
_cell.angle_alpha   90.00
_cell.angle_beta   90.00
_cell.angle_gamma   90.00
#
_symmetry.space_group_name_H-M   'P 1'
#
loop_
_entity.id
_entity.type
_entity.pdbx_description
1 polymer ?
#
loop_
_entity_poly.entity_id
_entity_poly.type
_entity_poly.pdbx_seq_one_letter_code
_entity_poly.pdbx_strand_id
1 'polypeptide(L)'
;MKVERVSYDVMTPSAARGILEAVHWKPAIRWIIDEIRVLKPVRFQSLRRNEVGAKVPAGRIRSAMRTGAIGDLVLVADENRQLRTSTILCDVAYVISAHFELTAKADAHETLAKHLDIFTRRARKGQCFHQPCLGTREFVADFRLIEPDERVPQGIS
;
A
#
# COMPACT_ATOMS: atom_id res chain seq x y z
N MET A 1 -1.59 -19.44 15.69
CA MET A 1 -2.74 -18.54 15.91
C MET A 1 -3.20 -18.04 14.55
N LYS A 2 -4.43 -18.38 14.12
CA LYS A 2 -4.96 -18.02 12.80
C LYS A 2 -5.36 -16.54 12.88
N VAL A 3 -4.45 -15.66 12.49
CA VAL A 3 -4.62 -14.20 12.65
C VAL A 3 -5.65 -13.74 11.62
N GLU A 4 -6.86 -13.43 12.08
CA GLU A 4 -7.85 -12.71 11.28
C GLU A 4 -7.32 -11.31 10.99
N ARG A 5 -7.51 -10.82 9.76
CA ARG A 5 -7.05 -9.48 9.40
C ARG A 5 -8.13 -8.47 9.79
N VAL A 6 -7.75 -7.47 10.57
CA VAL A 6 -8.63 -6.37 10.96
C VAL A 6 -7.96 -5.07 10.52
N SER A 7 -8.67 -4.27 9.75
CA SER A 7 -8.24 -2.91 9.41
C SER A 7 -8.27 -2.01 10.64
N TYR A 8 -7.31 -1.09 10.73
CA TYR A 8 -7.42 0.06 11.61
C TYR A 8 -8.63 0.93 11.21
N ASP A 9 -9.12 1.74 12.14
CA ASP A 9 -10.26 2.66 11.90
C ASP A 9 -9.95 3.70 10.81
N VAL A 10 -8.67 4.03 10.63
CA VAL A 10 -8.19 5.05 9.67
C VAL A 10 -6.91 4.60 8.97
N MET A 11 -6.59 5.27 7.86
CA MET A 11 -5.35 5.07 7.12
C MET A 11 -4.13 5.32 8.03
N THR A 12 -3.15 4.41 7.99
CA THR A 12 -1.89 4.60 8.71
C THR A 12 -0.94 5.53 7.93
N PRO A 13 -0.03 6.26 8.60
CA PRO A 13 1.00 7.06 7.93
C PRO A 13 1.87 6.23 6.97
N SER A 14 2.10 4.95 7.29
CA SER A 14 2.82 4.04 6.40
C SER A 14 2.07 3.75 5.09
N ALA A 15 0.75 3.59 5.15
CA ALA A 15 -0.08 3.41 3.96
C ALA A 15 -0.17 4.69 3.12
N ALA A 16 -0.34 5.85 3.78
CA ALA A 16 -0.33 7.15 3.12
C ALA A 16 0.98 7.40 2.37
N ARG A 17 2.13 7.12 3.02
CA ARG A 17 3.44 7.22 2.39
C ARG A 17 3.55 6.30 1.17
N GLY A 18 3.08 5.06 1.27
CA GLY A 18 3.07 4.11 0.16
C GLY A 18 2.29 4.61 -1.06
N ILE A 19 1.17 5.32 -0.85
CA ILE A 19 0.39 5.93 -1.93
C ILE A 19 1.19 7.04 -2.62
N LEU A 20 1.84 7.94 -1.87
CA LEU A 20 2.67 9.00 -2.44
C LEU A 20 3.87 8.43 -3.21
N GLU A 21 4.52 7.40 -2.66
CA GLU A 21 5.63 6.70 -3.30
C GLU A 21 5.21 6.00 -4.60
N ALA A 22 3.97 5.52 -4.68
CA ALA A 22 3.42 4.93 -5.89
C ALA A 22 3.29 5.95 -7.03
N VAL A 23 3.00 7.22 -6.72
CA VAL A 23 2.94 8.31 -7.70
C VAL A 23 4.36 8.71 -8.14
N HIS A 24 5.21 9.06 -7.17
CA HIS A 24 6.61 9.42 -7.42
C HIS A 24 7.49 9.12 -6.22
N TRP A 25 8.53 8.32 -6.47
CA TRP A 25 9.59 8.06 -5.51
C TRP A 25 10.94 7.87 -6.21
N LYS A 26 11.99 8.33 -5.53
CA LYS A 26 13.39 8.08 -5.85
C LYS A 26 14.16 7.86 -4.54
N PRO A 27 15.28 7.12 -4.54
CA PRO A 27 16.12 6.97 -3.35
C PRO A 27 16.58 8.30 -2.72
N ALA A 28 16.61 9.36 -3.53
CA ALA A 28 16.96 10.72 -3.16
C ALA A 28 15.91 11.49 -2.37
N ILE A 29 14.66 11.00 -2.31
CA ILE A 29 13.58 11.67 -1.59
C ILE A 29 12.93 10.75 -0.57
N ARG A 30 12.46 11.33 0.53
CA ARG A 30 11.67 10.65 1.55
C ARG A 30 10.41 11.45 1.84
N TRP A 31 9.26 10.82 1.63
CA TRP A 31 7.96 11.38 2.00
C TRP A 31 7.73 11.32 3.51
N ILE A 32 7.24 12.42 4.06
CA ILE A 32 6.86 12.61 5.46
C ILE A 32 5.40 13.02 5.48
N ILE A 33 4.60 12.28 6.26
CA ILE A 33 3.16 12.53 6.39
C ILE A 33 2.95 13.47 7.56
N ASP A 34 2.34 14.63 7.27
CA ASP A 34 2.08 15.67 8.26
C ASP A 34 0.68 15.53 8.86
N GLU A 35 -0.31 15.28 8.01
CA GLU A 35 -1.72 15.17 8.42
C GLU A 35 -2.45 14.14 7.54
N ILE A 36 -3.34 13.37 8.17
CA ILE A 36 -4.33 12.54 7.47
C ILE A 36 -5.70 13.00 7.94
N ARG A 37 -6.49 13.52 7.01
CA ARG A 37 -7.86 13.96 7.27
C ARG A 37 -8.85 12.95 6.76
N VAL A 38 -9.78 12.53 7.62
CA VAL A 38 -10.83 11.55 7.30
C VAL A 38 -12.05 12.27 6.76
N LEU A 39 -12.51 11.91 5.56
CA LEU A 39 -13.61 12.59 4.88
C LEU A 39 -14.95 11.84 4.99
N LYS A 40 -14.92 10.55 5.32
CA LYS A 40 -16.10 9.68 5.36
C LYS A 40 -16.15 8.89 6.68
N PRO A 41 -17.35 8.59 7.20
CA PRO A 41 -17.52 7.87 8.46
C PRO A 41 -16.91 6.48 8.39
N VAL A 42 -16.28 6.07 9.49
CA VAL A 42 -15.66 4.76 9.66
C VAL A 42 -16.76 3.70 9.63
N ARG A 43 -16.75 2.84 8.61
CA ARG A 43 -17.68 1.73 8.45
C ARG A 43 -16.90 0.47 8.13
N PHE A 44 -17.23 -0.61 8.82
CA PHE A 44 -16.60 -1.91 8.63
C PHE A 44 -17.52 -2.89 7.89
N GLN A 45 -16.91 -3.77 7.10
CA GLN A 45 -17.57 -4.93 6.51
C GLN A 45 -16.68 -6.16 6.65
N SER A 46 -17.28 -7.32 6.88
CA SER A 46 -16.57 -8.59 6.85
C SER A 46 -16.52 -9.15 5.44
N LEU A 47 -15.32 -9.36 4.92
CA LEU A 47 -15.07 -10.01 3.64
C LEU A 47 -14.44 -11.38 3.87
N ARG A 48 -15.01 -12.42 3.27
CA ARG A 48 -14.44 -13.78 3.29
C ARG A 48 -13.72 -14.07 1.97
N ARG A 49 -12.48 -14.54 2.05
CA ARG A 49 -11.66 -14.93 0.90
C ARG A 49 -11.07 -16.32 1.08
N ASN A 50 -10.89 -17.01 -0.04
CA ASN A 50 -10.11 -18.25 -0.10
C ASN A 50 -8.64 -17.87 -0.30
N GLU A 51 -7.81 -18.02 0.73
CA GLU A 51 -6.35 -17.81 0.65
C GLU A 51 -5.61 -19.16 0.75
N VAL A 52 -4.41 -19.27 0.16
CA VAL A 52 -3.55 -20.45 0.32
C VAL A 52 -2.90 -20.41 1.70
N GLY A 53 -3.15 -21.44 2.50
CA GLY A 53 -2.85 -21.48 3.93
C GLY A 53 -1.45 -21.93 4.33
N ALA A 54 -0.66 -22.47 3.40
CA ALA A 54 0.63 -23.11 3.69
C ALA A 54 1.73 -22.63 2.74
N LYS A 55 2.90 -22.35 3.29
CA LYS A 55 4.17 -22.26 2.55
C LYS A 55 4.92 -23.57 2.76
N VAL A 56 5.58 -24.12 1.73
CA VAL A 56 6.39 -25.34 1.88
C VAL A 56 7.48 -25.07 2.92
N PRO A 57 7.65 -25.94 3.93
CA PRO A 57 8.76 -25.81 4.87
C PRO A 57 10.11 -25.82 4.13
N ALA A 58 10.95 -24.83 4.41
CA ALA A 58 12.24 -24.66 3.75
C ALA A 58 13.18 -25.90 3.87
N GLY A 59 13.00 -26.70 4.93
CA GLY A 59 13.72 -27.97 5.11
C GLY A 59 13.41 -29.02 4.04
N ARG A 60 12.14 -29.13 3.61
CA ARG A 60 11.76 -30.05 2.52
C ARG A 60 12.33 -29.62 1.17
N ILE A 61 12.32 -28.30 0.90
CA ILE A 61 12.93 -27.73 -0.31
C ILE A 61 14.43 -28.07 -0.37
N ARG A 62 15.17 -27.84 0.73
CA ARG A 62 16.60 -28.15 0.81
C ARG A 62 16.91 -29.64 0.63
N SER A 63 16.09 -30.52 1.21
CA SER A 63 16.27 -31.96 1.08
C SER A 63 16.08 -32.44 -0.36
N ALA A 64 15.06 -31.94 -1.05
CA ALA A 64 14.79 -32.30 -2.45
C ALA A 64 15.87 -31.75 -3.41
N MET A 65 16.34 -30.51 -3.19
CA MET A 65 17.45 -29.95 -3.96
C MET A 65 18.74 -30.78 -3.83
N ARG A 66 19.00 -31.35 -2.65
CA ARG A 66 20.19 -32.16 -2.38
C ARG A 66 20.12 -33.59 -2.92
N THR A 67 18.92 -34.17 -2.98
CA THR A 67 18.73 -35.60 -3.31
C THR A 67 18.26 -35.84 -4.74
N GLY A 68 17.90 -34.79 -5.49
CA GLY A 68 17.38 -34.89 -6.86
C GLY A 68 15.98 -35.48 -6.96
N ALA A 69 15.42 -35.98 -5.85
CA ALA A 69 14.07 -36.50 -5.76
C ALA A 69 13.09 -35.35 -5.50
N ILE A 70 12.36 -34.94 -6.55
CA ILE A 70 11.36 -33.85 -6.52
C ILE A 70 10.02 -34.33 -5.91
N GLY A 71 9.98 -35.49 -5.24
CA GLY A 71 8.74 -36.10 -4.74
C GLY A 71 7.86 -35.11 -3.97
N ASP A 72 6.53 -35.19 -4.11
CA ASP A 72 5.46 -34.38 -3.48
C ASP A 72 5.83 -32.97 -2.98
N LEU A 73 6.66 -32.25 -3.74
CA LEU A 73 6.89 -30.82 -3.57
C LEU A 73 5.73 -29.99 -4.15
N VAL A 74 4.74 -30.66 -4.72
CA VAL A 74 3.50 -30.07 -5.21
C VAL A 74 2.68 -29.64 -4.00
N LEU A 75 2.69 -28.34 -3.69
CA LEU A 75 1.56 -27.76 -2.97
C LEU A 75 0.40 -27.69 -3.96
N VAL A 76 -0.47 -28.71 -3.92
CA VAL A 76 -1.77 -28.60 -4.56
C VAL A 76 -2.53 -27.50 -3.83
N ALA A 77 -2.65 -26.34 -4.46
CA ALA A 77 -3.29 -25.16 -3.88
C ALA A 77 -4.75 -25.40 -3.48
N ASP A 78 -5.38 -26.45 -4.02
CA ASP A 78 -6.75 -26.89 -3.69
C ASP A 78 -6.87 -27.50 -2.28
N GLU A 79 -5.88 -28.24 -1.80
CA GLU A 79 -5.95 -28.97 -0.52
C GLU A 79 -5.58 -28.10 0.69
N ASN A 80 -4.99 -26.92 0.46
CA ASN A 80 -4.57 -25.97 1.49
C ASN A 80 -5.33 -24.64 1.43
N ARG A 81 -6.58 -24.64 0.95
CA ARG A 81 -7.44 -23.45 0.95
C ARG A 81 -7.92 -23.13 2.36
N GLN A 82 -7.50 -21.99 2.88
CA GLN A 82 -8.04 -21.42 4.10
C GLN A 82 -9.05 -20.33 3.75
N LEU A 83 -10.29 -20.50 4.21
CA LEU A 83 -11.23 -19.39 4.33
C LEU A 83 -10.69 -18.45 5.40
N ARG A 84 -10.38 -17.21 4.99
CA ARG A 84 -9.99 -16.13 5.90
C ARG A 84 -11.02 -15.03 5.82
N THR A 85 -11.56 -14.70 6.99
CA THR A 85 -12.39 -13.51 7.16
C THR A 85 -11.47 -12.34 7.44
N SER A 86 -11.72 -11.22 6.77
CA SER A 86 -11.08 -9.93 7.05
C SER A 86 -12.15 -8.90 7.36
N THR A 87 -11.96 -8.12 8.42
CA THR A 87 -12.81 -6.96 8.72
C THR A 87 -12.15 -5.73 8.11
N ILE A 88 -12.77 -5.17 7.07
CA ILE A 88 -12.20 -4.11 6.23
C ILE A 88 -13.03 -2.82 6.33
N LEU A 89 -12.39 -1.68 6.08
CA LEU A 89 -13.10 -0.41 5.92
C LEU A 89 -13.85 -0.34 4.58
N CYS A 90 -15.01 0.32 4.58
CA CYS A 90 -15.85 0.48 3.41
C CYS A 90 -16.11 1.95 3.09
N ASP A 91 -16.01 2.29 1.80
CA ASP A 91 -16.29 3.62 1.27
C ASP A 91 -15.55 4.71 2.06
N VAL A 92 -14.23 4.64 2.01
CA VAL A 92 -13.31 5.57 2.68
C VAL A 92 -12.85 6.67 1.74
N ALA A 93 -12.53 7.84 2.29
CA ALA A 93 -11.88 8.92 1.57
C ALA A 93 -11.02 9.73 2.54
N TYR A 94 -9.83 10.13 2.09
CA TYR A 94 -8.85 10.83 2.92
C TYR A 94 -8.21 11.99 2.16
N VAL A 95 -7.78 13.01 2.88
CA VAL A 95 -6.76 13.97 2.40
C VAL A 95 -5.45 13.66 3.09
N ILE A 96 -4.38 13.58 2.31
CA ILE A 96 -3.02 13.36 2.82
C ILE A 96 -2.25 14.67 2.62
N SER A 97 -1.89 15.32 3.73
CA SER A 97 -0.95 16.44 3.73
C SER A 97 0.45 15.89 4.00
N ALA A 98 1.40 16.20 3.12
CA ALA A 98 2.74 15.66 3.19
C ALA A 98 3.75 16.59 2.52
N HIS A 99 4.98 16.50 2.99
CA HIS A 99 6.15 17.03 2.32
C HIS A 99 7.16 15.91 2.07
N PHE A 100 8.24 16.23 1.35
CA PHE A 100 9.37 15.32 1.24
C PHE A 100 10.68 16.07 1.43
N GLU A 101 11.65 15.35 1.98
CA GLU A 101 13.02 15.83 2.18
C GLU A 101 13.98 15.11 1.24
N LEU A 102 15.08 15.78 0.89
CA LEU A 102 16.19 15.12 0.21
C LEU A 102 16.93 14.21 1.18
N THR A 103 17.34 13.04 0.71
CA THR A 103 18.14 12.09 1.48
C THR A 103 19.62 12.27 1.17
N ALA A 104 20.48 11.64 1.97
CA ALA A 104 21.93 11.58 1.70
C ALA A 104 22.31 10.89 0.37
N LYS A 105 21.34 10.31 -0.34
CA LYS A 105 21.52 9.70 -1.67
C LYS A 105 21.22 10.66 -2.83
N ALA A 106 20.80 11.88 -2.53
CA ALA A 106 20.53 12.88 -3.55
C ALA A 106 21.84 13.33 -4.23
N ASP A 107 21.83 13.39 -5.55
CA ASP A 107 22.95 13.95 -6.31
C ASP A 107 22.88 15.49 -6.39
N ALA A 108 23.91 16.12 -6.96
CA ALA A 108 23.98 17.58 -7.10
C ALA A 108 22.90 18.18 -8.04
N HIS A 109 22.18 17.35 -8.81
CA HIS A 109 21.15 17.74 -9.75
C HIS A 109 19.73 17.42 -9.26
N GLU A 110 19.58 16.89 -8.04
CA GLU A 110 18.30 16.61 -7.40
C GLU A 110 17.91 17.75 -6.45
N THR A 111 16.79 18.39 -6.77
CA THR A 111 16.25 19.52 -6.02
C THR A 111 14.81 19.26 -5.64
N LEU A 112 14.35 19.83 -4.53
CA LEU A 112 12.96 19.69 -4.08
C LEU A 112 11.96 20.11 -5.17
N ALA A 113 12.21 21.25 -5.83
CA ALA A 113 11.37 21.76 -6.91
C ALA A 113 11.21 20.74 -8.06
N LYS A 114 12.32 20.12 -8.50
CA LYS A 114 12.28 19.10 -9.57
C LYS A 114 11.42 17.90 -9.20
N HIS A 115 11.56 17.39 -7.98
CA HIS A 115 10.75 16.24 -7.55
C HIS A 115 9.28 16.63 -7.34
N LEU A 116 9.01 17.84 -6.87
CA LEU A 116 7.65 18.36 -6.68
C LEU A 116 6.94 18.51 -8.02
N ASP A 117 7.60 19.09 -9.02
CA ASP A 117 7.05 19.25 -10.37
C ASP A 117 6.70 17.89 -11.02
N ILE A 118 7.57 16.90 -10.85
CA ILE A 118 7.32 15.54 -11.35
C ILE A 118 6.11 14.92 -10.64
N PHE A 119 6.04 15.01 -9.31
CA PHE A 119 4.92 14.50 -8.53
C PHE A 119 3.62 15.19 -8.94
N THR A 120 3.57 16.52 -8.94
CA THR A 120 2.40 17.34 -9.29
C THR A 120 1.88 17.00 -10.68
N ARG A 121 2.77 16.94 -11.69
CA ARG A 121 2.39 16.59 -13.06
C ARG A 121 1.80 15.18 -13.16
N ARG A 122 2.37 14.21 -12.43
CA ARG A 122 1.86 12.84 -12.40
C ARG A 122 0.52 12.75 -11.68
N ALA A 123 0.41 13.40 -10.53
CA ALA A 123 -0.79 13.43 -9.71
C ALA A 123 -1.98 14.03 -10.48
N ARG A 124 -1.79 15.15 -11.17
CA ARG A 124 -2.81 15.77 -12.04
C ARG A 124 -3.28 14.86 -13.18
N LYS A 125 -2.38 14.04 -13.72
CA LYS A 125 -2.67 13.12 -14.83
C LYS A 125 -3.13 11.74 -14.37
N GLY A 126 -3.23 11.49 -13.07
CA GLY A 126 -3.50 10.15 -12.53
C GLY A 126 -2.39 9.13 -12.84
N GLN A 127 -1.17 9.57 -13.13
CA GLN A 127 -0.05 8.69 -13.47
C GLN A 127 0.67 8.21 -12.22
N CYS A 128 0.97 6.92 -12.17
CA CYS A 128 1.71 6.29 -11.09
C CYS A 128 2.69 5.24 -11.63
N PHE A 129 3.72 4.92 -10.86
CA PHE A 129 4.65 3.83 -11.19
C PHE A 129 4.00 2.46 -11.02
N HIS A 130 3.14 2.34 -10.01
CA HIS A 130 2.26 1.20 -9.79
C HIS A 130 0.94 1.70 -9.20
N GLN A 131 -0.13 0.96 -9.42
CA GLN A 131 -1.44 1.34 -8.90
C GLN A 131 -1.38 1.44 -7.36
N PRO A 132 -1.66 2.61 -6.75
CA PRO A 132 -1.73 2.73 -5.31
C PRO A 132 -2.90 1.91 -4.75
N CYS A 133 -2.76 1.51 -3.49
CA CYS A 133 -3.75 0.66 -2.83
C CYS A 133 -3.98 1.08 -1.37
N LEU A 134 -5.19 0.82 -0.89
CA LEU A 134 -5.62 1.06 0.49
C LEU A 134 -5.27 -0.14 1.36
N GLY A 135 -4.00 -0.20 1.77
CA GLY A 135 -3.48 -1.24 2.67
C GLY A 135 -3.01 -2.50 1.96
N THR A 136 -3.84 -3.12 1.11
CA THR A 136 -3.47 -4.32 0.33
C THR A 136 -3.84 -4.17 -1.15
N ARG A 137 -3.14 -4.90 -2.04
CA ARG A 137 -3.23 -4.75 -3.51
C ARG A 137 -4.62 -5.01 -4.09
N GLU A 138 -5.48 -5.70 -3.36
CA GLU A 138 -6.85 -6.01 -3.76
C GLU A 138 -7.79 -4.80 -3.64
N PHE A 139 -7.36 -3.74 -2.96
CA PHE A 139 -8.14 -2.51 -2.77
C PHE A 139 -7.43 -1.35 -3.44
N VAL A 140 -7.77 -1.10 -4.70
CA VAL A 140 -7.22 0.01 -5.49
C VAL A 140 -7.57 1.34 -4.83
N ALA A 141 -6.60 2.25 -4.78
CA ALA A 141 -6.80 3.62 -4.35
C ALA A 141 -6.92 4.52 -5.59
N ASP A 142 -8.04 5.22 -5.71
CA ASP A 142 -8.16 6.36 -6.61
C ASP A 142 -7.61 7.61 -5.93
N PHE A 143 -6.96 8.48 -6.70
CA PHE A 143 -6.36 9.70 -6.16
C PHE A 143 -6.48 10.88 -7.13
N ARG A 144 -6.49 12.07 -6.56
CA ARG A 144 -6.46 13.36 -7.26
C ARG A 144 -5.59 14.33 -6.46
N LEU A 145 -4.87 15.20 -7.15
CA LEU A 145 -4.22 16.34 -6.51
C LEU A 145 -5.25 17.41 -6.12
N ILE A 146 -5.20 17.87 -4.87
CA ILE A 146 -5.87 19.10 -4.43
C ILE A 146 -4.90 20.24 -4.72
N GLU A 147 -5.33 21.21 -5.53
CA GLU A 147 -4.48 22.32 -5.93
C GLU A 147 -4.28 23.32 -4.78
N PRO A 148 -3.17 24.08 -4.74
CA PRO A 148 -2.90 25.04 -3.66
C PRO A 148 -3.98 26.12 -3.48
N ASP A 149 -4.69 26.47 -4.55
CA ASP A 149 -5.80 27.42 -4.57
C ASP A 149 -7.16 26.78 -4.30
N GLU A 150 -7.23 25.45 -4.24
CA GLU A 150 -8.45 24.71 -3.97
C GLU A 150 -8.72 24.61 -2.47
N ARG A 151 -9.99 24.75 -2.08
CA ARG A 151 -10.40 24.56 -0.69
C ARG A 151 -10.23 23.09 -0.31
N VAL A 152 -9.38 22.82 0.68
CA VAL A 152 -9.22 21.49 1.26
C VAL A 152 -10.55 21.02 1.88
N PRO A 153 -11.06 19.83 1.50
CA PRO A 153 -12.26 19.26 2.08
C PRO A 153 -12.16 19.18 3.61
N GLN A 154 -13.24 19.55 4.31
CA GLN A 154 -13.29 19.42 5.75
C GLN A 154 -13.49 17.96 6.15
N GLY A 155 -12.81 17.54 7.21
CA GLY A 155 -12.95 16.20 7.74
C GLY A 155 -14.27 16.06 8.49
N ILE A 156 -14.73 14.83 8.64
CA ILE A 156 -15.78 14.53 9.62
C ILE A 156 -15.18 14.71 11.02
N SER A 157 -15.83 15.57 11.82
CA SER A 157 -15.45 15.87 13.19
C SER A 157 -15.84 14.77 14.16
#